data_AF-A0A1B1KI08-F1
#
_entry.id   AF-A0A1B1KI08-F1
#
_cell.length_a   1.000
_cell.length_b   1.000
_cell.length_c   1.000
_cell.angle_alpha   90.00
_cell.angle_beta   90.00
_cell.angle_gamma   90.00
#
_symmetry.space_group_name_H-M   'P 1'
#
loop_
_entity.id
_entity.type
_entity.pdbx_description
1 polymer ?
#
loop_
_entity_poly.entity_id
_entity_poly.type
_entity_poly.pdbx_seq_one_letter_code
_entity_poly.pdbx_strand_id
1 'polypeptide(L)'
;MKVRVLSTGGGRETDPDDARAVALTALYHRLNTGGNRQLNSVLHTIAVCQARDPGPGRVYHQRKLDEGKTRAEAWRALKRCLANVLYRRMRRDQQHAPPTAA
;
A
#
# COMPACT_ATOMS: atom_id res chain seq x y z
N MET A 1 -22.25 -9.29 27.33
CA MET A 1 -22.14 -8.60 26.04
C MET A 1 -21.07 -9.28 25.20
N LYS A 2 -21.43 -9.91 24.08
CA LYS A 2 -20.51 -10.68 23.23
C LYS A 2 -19.67 -9.72 22.38
N VAL A 3 -18.39 -9.57 22.72
CA VAL A 3 -17.41 -8.91 21.85
C VAL A 3 -17.27 -9.79 20.61
N ARG A 4 -17.80 -9.31 19.48
CA ARG A 4 -17.67 -9.98 18.19
C ARG A 4 -16.21 -9.83 17.76
N VAL A 5 -15.38 -10.82 18.10
CA VAL A 5 -14.05 -11.00 17.51
C VAL A 5 -14.28 -11.04 16.00
N LEU A 6 -13.80 -10.01 15.29
CA LEU A 6 -13.84 -10.00 13.84
C LEU A 6 -12.93 -11.14 13.38
N SER A 7 -13.57 -12.19 12.89
CA SER A 7 -12.97 -13.31 12.17
C SER A 7 -11.96 -12.75 11.15
N THR A 8 -10.68 -13.02 11.39
CA THR A 8 -9.59 -12.80 10.47
C THR A 8 -9.84 -13.61 9.20
N GLY A 9 -9.96 -12.96 8.04
CA GLY A 9 -9.93 -13.67 6.77
C GLY A 9 -8.61 -14.44 6.69
N GLY A 10 -8.69 -15.78 6.70
CA GLY A 10 -7.55 -16.70 6.82
C GLY A 10 -6.64 -16.75 5.60
N GLY A 11 -6.08 -15.62 5.19
CA GLY A 11 -4.82 -15.57 4.44
C GLY A 11 -3.69 -15.64 5.45
N ARG A 12 -2.64 -16.41 5.16
CA ARG A 12 -1.41 -16.42 5.97
C ARG A 12 -0.69 -15.09 5.75
N GLU A 13 -1.23 -13.99 6.29
CA GLU A 13 -0.72 -12.63 6.10
C GLU A 13 0.60 -12.48 6.87
N THR A 14 1.65 -13.04 6.27
CA THR A 14 3.00 -13.23 6.80
C THR A 14 4.02 -12.47 5.95
N ASP A 15 3.59 -11.36 5.33
CA ASP A 15 4.50 -10.49 4.60
C ASP A 15 5.31 -9.66 5.61
N PRO A 16 6.63 -9.89 5.79
CA PRO A 16 7.42 -9.17 6.79
C PRO A 16 7.41 -7.66 6.55
N ASP A 17 7.23 -7.23 5.31
CA ASP A 17 7.11 -5.82 4.94
C ASP A 17 5.79 -5.19 5.41
N ASP A 18 4.70 -5.96 5.52
CA ASP A 18 3.42 -5.45 6.05
C ASP A 18 3.43 -5.41 7.58
N ALA A 19 3.95 -6.46 8.22
CA ALA A 19 4.09 -6.50 9.67
C ALA A 19 4.97 -5.35 10.18
N ARG A 20 6.09 -5.06 9.49
CA ARG A 20 6.95 -3.91 9.78
C ARG A 20 6.26 -2.58 9.51
N ALA A 21 5.55 -2.46 8.38
CA ALA A 21 4.84 -1.22 8.05
C ALA A 21 3.71 -0.92 9.04
N VAL A 22 2.91 -1.91 9.43
CA VAL A 22 1.83 -1.75 10.42
C VAL A 22 2.39 -1.42 11.80
N ALA A 23 3.45 -2.11 12.23
CA ALA A 23 4.10 -1.84 13.51
C ALA A 23 4.67 -0.40 13.58
N LEU A 24 5.36 0.05 12.53
CA LEU A 24 5.87 1.42 12.45
C LEU A 24 4.73 2.44 12.38
N THR A 25 3.69 2.17 11.59
CA THR A 25 2.57 3.11 11.45
C THR A 25 1.79 3.26 12.75
N ALA A 26 1.57 2.17 13.50
CA ALA A 26 0.90 2.20 14.80
C ALA A 26 1.70 2.96 15.87
N LEU A 27 3.03 2.96 15.79
CA LEU A 27 3.91 3.70 16.70
C LEU A 27 3.96 5.20 16.39
N TYR A 28 3.90 5.59 15.11
CA TYR A 28 4.10 6.99 14.69
C TYR A 28 2.82 7.76 14.34
N HIS A 29 1.71 7.08 14.02
CA HIS A 29 0.50 7.75 13.56
C HIS A 29 -0.77 7.17 14.19
N ARG A 30 -1.62 8.06 14.71
CA ARG A 30 -2.97 7.70 15.16
C ARG A 30 -3.73 7.10 13.98
N LEU A 31 -4.11 5.82 14.11
CA LEU A 31 -4.73 5.05 13.05
C LEU A 31 -6.15 5.59 12.79
N ASN A 32 -6.29 6.46 11.77
CA ASN A 32 -7.60 6.86 11.32
C ASN A 32 -8.15 5.73 10.45
N THR A 33 -9.02 4.88 11.00
CA THR A 33 -9.56 3.66 10.36
C THR A 33 -10.33 3.94 9.06
N GLY A 34 -10.75 5.20 8.85
CA GLY A 34 -11.35 5.67 7.60
C GLY A 34 -10.34 5.96 6.48
N GLY A 35 -9.08 6.29 6.83
CA GLY A 35 -8.05 6.74 5.91
C GLY A 35 -8.48 7.89 4.97
N ASN A 36 -7.59 8.30 4.06
CA ASN A 36 -7.98 9.15 2.94
C ASN A 36 -8.61 8.26 1.85
N ARG A 37 -9.95 8.20 1.81
CA ARG A 37 -10.71 7.35 0.86
C ARG A 37 -10.44 7.69 -0.60
N GLN A 38 -10.26 8.97 -0.92
CA GLN A 38 -9.95 9.43 -2.27
C GLN A 38 -8.58 8.93 -2.72
N LEU A 39 -7.56 9.11 -1.87
CA LEU A 39 -6.21 8.60 -2.14
C LEU A 39 -6.20 7.08 -2.32
N ASN A 40 -6.92 6.36 -1.45
CA ASN A 40 -7.03 4.90 -1.55
C ASN A 40 -7.75 4.45 -2.83
N SER A 41 -8.75 5.19 -3.29
CA SER A 41 -9.45 4.94 -4.56
C SER A 41 -8.50 5.14 -5.75
N VAL A 42 -7.76 6.26 -5.78
CA VAL A 42 -6.79 6.55 -6.85
C VAL A 42 -5.69 5.50 -6.89
N LEU A 43 -5.12 5.13 -5.73
CA LEU A 43 -4.13 4.06 -5.63
C LEU A 43 -4.66 2.73 -6.15
N HIS A 44 -5.94 2.42 -5.90
CA HIS A 44 -6.57 1.22 -6.42
C HIS A 44 -6.68 1.26 -7.95
N THR A 45 -7.16 2.37 -8.51
CA THR A 45 -7.25 2.56 -9.97
C THR A 45 -5.89 2.41 -10.65
N ILE A 46 -4.86 3.07 -10.13
CA ILE A 46 -3.49 2.97 -10.67
C ILE A 46 -3.00 1.52 -10.61
N ALA A 47 -3.20 0.83 -9.49
CA ALA A 47 -2.80 -0.56 -9.36
C ALA A 47 -3.50 -1.45 -10.40
N VAL A 48 -4.80 -1.24 -10.66
CA VAL A 48 -5.56 -2.00 -11.65
C VAL A 48 -5.01 -1.77 -13.06
N CYS A 49 -4.75 -0.52 -13.44
CA CYS A 49 -4.12 -0.20 -14.71
C CYS A 49 -2.74 -0.87 -14.85
N GLN A 50 -1.88 -0.73 -13.84
CA GLN A 50 -0.53 -1.30 -13.89
C GLN A 50 -0.48 -2.83 -13.88
N ALA A 51 -1.50 -3.50 -13.34
CA ALA A 51 -1.59 -4.96 -13.40
C ALA A 51 -2.10 -5.46 -14.75
N ARG A 52 -2.93 -4.65 -15.43
CA ARG A 52 -3.49 -4.96 -16.75
C ARG A 52 -2.46 -4.78 -17.85
N ASP A 53 -1.73 -3.66 -17.81
CA ASP A 53 -0.81 -3.28 -18.88
C ASP A 53 0.58 -3.91 -18.69
N PRO A 54 1.33 -4.18 -19.77
CA PRO A 54 2.72 -4.62 -19.67
C PRO A 54 3.57 -3.57 -18.96
N GLY A 55 4.15 -3.92 -17.81
CA GLY A 55 4.95 -2.98 -17.04
C GLY A 55 5.46 -3.51 -15.70
N PRO A 56 6.22 -2.69 -14.96
CA PRO A 56 6.83 -3.08 -13.70
C PRO A 56 5.81 -3.47 -12.63
N GLY A 57 4.61 -2.87 -12.63
CA GLY A 57 3.54 -3.22 -11.70
C GLY A 57 2.98 -4.63 -11.94
N ARG A 58 2.78 -5.03 -13.20
CA ARG A 58 2.38 -6.39 -13.57
C ARG A 58 3.43 -7.42 -13.18
N VAL A 59 4.71 -7.14 -13.48
CA VAL A 59 5.83 -8.03 -13.09
C VAL A 59 5.90 -8.18 -11.57
N TYR A 60 5.74 -7.09 -10.83
CA TYR A 60 5.72 -7.13 -9.36
C TYR A 60 4.54 -7.93 -8.82
N HIS A 61 3.34 -7.74 -9.37
CA HIS A 61 2.15 -8.49 -8.98
C HIS A 61 2.33 -9.99 -9.25
N GLN A 62 2.81 -10.35 -10.44
CA GLN A 62 3.07 -11.74 -10.80
C GLN A 62 4.12 -12.37 -9.89
N ARG A 63 5.24 -11.68 -9.64
CA ARG A 63 6.27 -12.15 -8.71
C ARG A 63 5.68 -12.42 -7.32
N LYS A 64 4.75 -11.59 -6.84
CA LYS A 64 4.08 -11.83 -5.55
C LYS A 64 3.15 -13.04 -5.57
N LEU A 65 2.51 -13.35 -6.70
CA LEU A 65 1.74 -14.58 -6.86
C LEU A 65 2.67 -15.81 -6.90
N ASP A 66 3.81 -15.70 -7.59
CA ASP A 66 4.81 -16.76 -7.70
C ASP A 66 5.51 -17.04 -6.35
N GLU A 67 5.63 -16.02 -5.49
CA GLU A 67 6.04 -16.16 -4.08
C GLU A 67 5.01 -16.93 -3.21
N GLY A 68 3.88 -17.34 -3.79
CA GLY A 68 2.82 -18.10 -3.10
C GLY A 68 1.81 -17.24 -2.33
N LYS A 69 1.82 -15.91 -2.53
CA LYS A 69 0.87 -15.03 -1.87
C LYS A 69 -0.51 -15.15 -2.51
N THR A 70 -1.53 -14.98 -1.68
CA THR A 70 -2.89 -14.87 -2.20
C THR A 70 -3.02 -13.65 -3.12
N ARG A 71 -3.96 -13.71 -4.06
CA ARG A 71 -4.25 -12.57 -4.94
C ARG A 71 -4.49 -11.28 -4.14
N ALA A 72 -5.23 -11.35 -3.02
CA ALA A 72 -5.50 -10.21 -2.16
C ALA A 72 -4.22 -9.61 -1.55
N GLU A 73 -3.31 -10.45 -1.06
CA GLU A 73 -2.02 -10.02 -0.52
C GLU A 73 -1.13 -9.41 -1.61
N ALA A 74 -1.08 -10.02 -2.80
CA ALA A 74 -0.34 -9.47 -3.94
C ALA A 74 -0.88 -8.09 -4.37
N TRP A 75 -2.21 -7.87 -4.30
CA TRP A 75 -2.83 -6.57 -4.52
C TRP A 75 -2.48 -5.55 -3.44
N ARG A 76 -2.48 -5.94 -2.15
CA ARG A 76 -2.07 -5.06 -1.05
C ARG A 76 -0.60 -4.66 -1.17
N ALA A 77 0.28 -5.62 -1.47
CA ALA A 77 1.70 -5.38 -1.68
C ALA A 77 1.96 -4.41 -2.84
N LEU A 78 1.24 -4.55 -3.97
CA LEU A 78 1.35 -3.64 -5.11
C LEU A 78 0.91 -2.21 -4.72
N LYS A 79 -0.24 -2.06 -4.06
CA LYS A 79 -0.72 -0.75 -3.60
C LYS A 79 0.25 -0.08 -2.63
N ARG A 80 0.87 -0.84 -1.72
CA ARG A 80 1.88 -0.35 -0.77
C ARG A 80 3.15 0.10 -1.49
N CYS A 81 3.61 -0.67 -2.47
CA CYS A 81 4.74 -0.29 -3.32
C CYS A 81 4.48 1.07 -4.01
N LEU A 82 3.29 1.23 -4.59
CA LEU A 82 2.88 2.49 -5.23
C LEU A 82 2.83 3.66 -4.24
N ALA A 83 2.22 3.46 -3.06
CA ALA A 83 2.18 4.49 -2.03
C ALA A 83 3.59 4.93 -1.60
N ASN A 84 4.53 3.99 -1.44
CA ASN A 84 5.91 4.28 -1.10
C ASN A 84 6.64 5.06 -2.21
N VAL A 85 6.43 4.69 -3.47
CA VAL A 85 7.01 5.39 -4.62
C VAL A 85 6.47 6.82 -4.70
N LEU A 86 5.16 7.00 -4.59
CA LEU A 86 4.52 8.32 -4.61
C LEU A 86 5.01 9.18 -3.45
N TYR A 87 5.06 8.65 -2.24
CA TYR A 87 5.58 9.37 -1.08
C TYR A 87 7.03 9.82 -1.26
N ARG A 88 7.90 8.93 -1.75
CA ARG A 88 9.29 9.29 -2.06
C ARG A 88 9.38 10.37 -3.14
N ARG A 89 8.52 10.30 -4.16
CA ARG A 89 8.48 11.29 -5.23
C ARG A 89 8.01 12.65 -4.71
N MET A 90 6.88 12.69 -4.00
CA MET A 90 6.36 13.91 -3.38
C MET A 90 7.37 14.56 -2.44
N ARG A 91 8.10 13.77 -1.64
CA ARG A 91 9.17 14.30 -0.78
C ARG A 91 10.33 14.90 -1.55
N ARG A 92 10.76 14.27 -2.65
CA ARG A 92 11.79 14.84 -3.53
C ARG A 92 11.30 16.14 -4.17
N ASP A 93 10.07 16.14 -4.67
CA ASP A 93 9.48 17.32 -5.30
C ASP A 93 9.35 18.47 -4.28
N GLN A 94 9.00 18.19 -3.02
CA GLN A 94 8.98 19.18 -1.94
C GLN A 94 10.38 19.73 -1.61
N GLN A 95 11.42 18.88 -1.64
CA GLN A 95 12.81 19.31 -1.42
C GLN A 95 13.37 20.13 -2.59
N HIS A 96 12.86 19.91 -3.80
CA HIS A 96 13.24 20.63 -5.00
C HIS A 96 12.32 21.80 -5.32
N ALA A 97 11.27 22.04 -4.52
CA ALA A 97 10.41 23.19 -4.68
C ALA A 97 11.27 24.44 -4.45
N PRO A 98 11.37 25.36 -5.45
CA PRO A 98 12.08 26.61 -5.23
C PRO A 98 11.43 27.33 -4.05
N PRO A 99 12.22 28.01 -3.19
CA PRO A 99 11.64 28.78 -2.10
C PRO A 99 10.64 29.75 -2.72
N THR A 100 9.37 29.62 -2.32
CA THR A 100 8.30 30.52 -2.74
C THR A 100 8.80 31.94 -2.53
N ALA A 101 9.08 32.67 -3.62
CA ALA A 101 9.50 34.06 -3.56
C ALA A 101 8.34 34.84 -2.92
N ALA A 102 8.58 35.29 -1.69
CA ALA A 102 7.70 36.17 -0.94
C ALA A 102 7.96 37.63 -1.31
#